data_AF-A0A9X1SY14-F1
#
_entry.id   AF-A0A9X1SY14-F1
#
_cell.length_a   1.000
_cell.length_b   1.000
_cell.length_c   1.000
_cell.angle_alpha   90.00
_cell.angle_beta   90.00
_cell.angle_gamma   90.00
#
_symmetry.space_group_name_H-M   'P 1'
#
loop_
_entity.id
_entity.type
_entity.pdbx_description
1 polymer ?
#
loop_
_entity_poly.entity_id
_entity_poly.type
_entity_poly.pdbx_seq_one_letter_code
_entity_poly.pdbx_strand_id
1 'polypeptide(L)'
;MDALAPLILLYRPAMSPELDEIAQAVDALDGVSNTLASRRIGSWDLMIGGGDGHYILTATSPGRVVNAVTVSESDDDDTDETVDLTVGEQAIDYPARYVLTRQEIAVALDDLATGHLPAERWEL
;
A
#
# COMPACT_ATOMS: atom_id res chain seq x y z
N MET A 1 2.05 0.27 -51.86
CA MET A 1 2.72 -0.57 -50.85
C MET A 1 2.64 0.19 -49.55
N ASP A 2 1.55 0.01 -48.81
CA ASP A 2 1.42 0.57 -47.46
C ASP A 2 2.01 -0.43 -46.47
N ALA A 3 3.04 0.00 -45.75
CA ALA A 3 3.59 -0.72 -44.62
C ALA A 3 2.76 -0.36 -43.39
N LEU A 4 1.87 -1.25 -42.97
CA LEU A 4 1.25 -1.17 -41.66
C LEU A 4 2.30 -1.58 -40.62
N ALA A 5 2.73 -0.62 -39.79
CA ALA A 5 3.54 -0.89 -38.61
C ALA A 5 2.74 -1.76 -37.62
N PRO A 6 3.38 -2.72 -36.91
CA PRO A 6 2.67 -3.53 -35.93
C PRO A 6 2.33 -2.68 -34.70
N LEU A 7 1.05 -2.57 -34.37
CA LEU A 7 0.60 -2.16 -33.03
C LEU A 7 1.11 -3.22 -32.04
N ILE A 8 2.21 -2.94 -31.36
CA ILE A 8 2.54 -3.62 -30.11
C ILE A 8 1.57 -3.05 -29.08
N LEU A 9 0.41 -3.69 -28.92
CA LEU A 9 -0.37 -3.56 -27.69
C LEU A 9 0.55 -4.04 -26.56
N LEU A 10 1.12 -3.10 -25.81
CA LEU A 10 1.71 -3.39 -24.52
C LEU A 10 0.56 -3.89 -23.64
N TYR A 11 0.39 -5.22 -23.61
CA TYR A 11 -0.45 -5.89 -22.63
C TYR A 11 0.20 -5.64 -21.27
N ARG A 12 -0.20 -4.57 -20.60
CA ARG A 12 -0.06 -4.52 -19.14
C ARG A 12 -0.93 -5.68 -18.64
N PRO A 13 -0.38 -6.70 -17.96
CA PRO A 13 -1.25 -7.67 -17.33
C PRO A 13 -2.21 -6.87 -16.44
N ALA A 14 -3.51 -7.15 -16.57
CA ALA A 14 -4.45 -6.71 -15.55
C ALA A 14 -3.86 -7.16 -14.20
N MET A 15 -3.91 -6.28 -13.19
CA MET A 15 -3.60 -6.69 -11.82
C MET A 15 -4.31 -8.03 -11.56
N SER A 16 -3.66 -8.95 -10.85
CA SER A 16 -4.31 -10.21 -10.52
C SER A 16 -5.65 -9.90 -9.83
N PRO A 17 -6.70 -10.72 -10.02
CA PRO A 17 -8.00 -10.46 -9.42
C PRO A 17 -7.94 -10.26 -7.88
N GLU A 18 -6.96 -10.91 -7.23
CA GLU A 18 -6.63 -10.72 -5.82
C GLU A 18 -6.20 -9.27 -5.51
N LEU A 19 -5.33 -8.67 -6.34
CA LEU A 19 -4.90 -7.29 -6.19
C LEU A 19 -6.04 -6.28 -6.42
N ASP A 20 -6.95 -6.57 -7.36
CA ASP A 20 -8.13 -5.74 -7.60
C ASP A 20 -9.09 -5.75 -6.41
N GLU A 21 -9.30 -6.90 -5.79
CA GLU A 21 -10.12 -7.03 -4.57
C GLU A 21 -9.52 -6.27 -3.38
N ILE A 22 -8.19 -6.24 -3.28
CA ILE A 22 -7.50 -5.48 -2.23
C ILE A 22 -7.58 -3.99 -2.51
N ALA A 23 -7.37 -3.56 -3.76
CA ALA A 23 -7.53 -2.18 -4.17
C ALA A 23 -8.93 -1.65 -3.81
N GLN A 24 -9.98 -2.42 -4.13
CA GLN A 24 -11.35 -2.08 -3.76
C GLN A 24 -11.56 -2.00 -2.24
N ALA A 25 -10.92 -2.89 -1.48
CA ALA A 25 -10.97 -2.86 -0.02
C ALA A 25 -10.33 -1.59 0.55
N VAL A 26 -9.21 -1.13 -0.03
CA VAL A 26 -8.55 0.13 0.33
C VAL A 26 -9.43 1.32 -0.01
N ASP A 27 -10.06 1.31 -1.20
CA ASP A 27 -10.95 2.39 -1.66
C ASP A 27 -12.23 2.49 -0.80
N ALA A 28 -12.61 1.42 -0.12
CA ALA A 28 -13.73 1.39 0.82
C ALA A 28 -13.36 1.93 2.21
N LEU A 29 -12.08 2.18 2.50
CA LEU A 29 -11.66 2.76 3.77
C LEU A 29 -11.91 4.27 3.77
N ASP A 30 -12.76 4.73 4.68
CA ASP A 30 -13.26 6.10 4.77
C ASP A 30 -12.70 6.88 5.97
N GLY A 31 -11.92 6.22 6.84
CA GLY A 31 -11.30 6.87 8.01
C GLY A 31 -12.28 7.15 9.15
N VAL A 32 -13.55 6.75 9.02
CA VAL A 32 -14.63 7.02 9.98
C VAL A 32 -15.37 5.74 10.37
N SER A 33 -16.07 5.11 9.42
CA SER A 33 -16.88 3.90 9.63
C SER A 33 -16.18 2.62 9.16
N ASN A 34 -15.30 2.75 8.16
CA ASN A 34 -14.49 1.67 7.62
C ASN A 34 -13.03 2.10 7.69
N THR A 35 -12.32 1.61 8.71
CA THR A 35 -10.99 2.11 9.09
C THR A 35 -9.90 1.05 9.04
N LEU A 36 -10.28 -0.20 8.71
CA LEU A 36 -9.39 -1.34 8.71
C LEU A 36 -9.85 -2.38 7.71
N ALA A 37 -8.93 -2.86 6.88
CA ALA A 37 -9.11 -4.00 5.99
C ALA A 37 -8.00 -5.03 6.24
N SER A 38 -8.39 -6.30 6.33
CA SER A 38 -7.44 -7.42 6.33
C SER A 38 -7.59 -8.22 5.05
N ARG A 39 -6.47 -8.51 4.40
CA ARG A 39 -6.42 -9.24 3.12
C ARG A 39 -5.21 -10.15 3.09
N ARG A 40 -5.08 -10.92 2.02
CA ARG A 40 -3.94 -11.81 1.80
C ARG A 40 -3.42 -11.62 0.39
N ILE A 41 -2.10 -11.67 0.22
CA ILE A 41 -1.41 -11.82 -1.08
C ILE A 41 -0.38 -12.92 -0.92
N GLY A 42 -0.59 -14.06 -1.58
CA GLY A 42 0.31 -15.20 -1.49
C GLY A 42 0.53 -15.67 -0.04
N SER A 43 1.75 -15.49 0.49
CA SER A 43 2.12 -15.84 1.86
C SER A 43 1.98 -14.70 2.88
N TRP A 44 1.58 -13.51 2.43
CA TRP A 44 1.46 -12.31 3.26
C TRP A 44 0.02 -12.10 3.69
N ASP A 45 -0.21 -12.06 5.00
CA ASP A 45 -1.43 -11.53 5.59
C ASP A 45 -1.24 -10.02 5.80
N LEU A 46 -2.14 -9.22 5.24
CA LEU A 46 -2.07 -7.78 5.18
C LEU A 46 -3.04 -7.16 6.17
N MET A 47 -2.59 -6.12 6.85
CA MET A 47 -3.42 -5.19 7.59
C MET A 47 -3.27 -3.79 6.96
N ILE A 48 -4.38 -3.24 6.47
CA ILE A 48 -4.43 -1.89 5.92
C ILE A 48 -5.36 -1.06 6.80
N GLY A 49 -4.82 -0.04 7.44
CA GLY A 49 -5.56 0.89 8.29
C GLY A 49 -5.68 2.26 7.65
N GLY A 50 -6.67 3.05 8.06
CA GLY A 50 -6.81 4.46 7.67
C GLY A 50 -8.05 4.73 6.81
N GLY A 51 -7.89 5.64 5.86
CA GLY A 51 -8.93 6.14 4.96
C GLY A 51 -8.74 7.63 4.66
N ASP A 52 -9.63 8.20 3.84
CA ASP A 52 -9.55 9.61 3.40
C ASP A 52 -8.17 9.99 2.81
N GLY A 53 -7.63 9.08 1.99
CA GLY A 53 -6.36 9.29 1.28
C GLY A 53 -5.08 8.94 2.05
N HIS A 54 -5.18 8.62 3.34
CA HIS A 54 -4.05 8.29 4.20
C HIS A 54 -4.19 6.87 4.75
N TYR A 55 -3.12 6.07 4.61
CA TYR A 55 -3.16 4.65 4.92
C TYR A 55 -1.91 4.20 5.63
N ILE A 56 -2.02 3.13 6.41
CA ILE A 56 -0.88 2.33 6.86
C ILE A 56 -0.99 0.93 6.26
N LEU A 57 0.14 0.27 6.04
CA LEU A 57 0.16 -1.12 5.59
C LEU A 57 1.22 -1.90 6.35
N THR A 58 0.76 -2.91 7.08
CA THR A 58 1.60 -3.94 7.69
C THR A 58 1.37 -5.26 6.97
N ALA A 59 2.45 -5.92 6.56
CA ALA A 59 2.40 -7.26 5.97
C ALA A 59 3.11 -8.26 6.87
N THR A 60 2.46 -9.39 7.13
CA THR A 60 2.97 -10.46 7.99
C THR A 60 3.06 -11.76 7.21
N SER A 61 4.21 -12.42 7.26
CA SER A 61 4.38 -13.80 6.80
C SER A 61 4.95 -14.66 7.94
N PRO A 62 4.97 -16.00 7.79
CA PRO A 62 5.65 -16.84 8.77
C PRO A 62 7.11 -16.42 8.96
N GLY A 63 7.43 -15.85 10.13
CA GLY A 63 8.78 -15.42 10.49
C GLY A 63 9.19 -14.00 10.10
N ARG A 64 8.29 -13.18 9.54
CA ARG A 64 8.60 -11.79 9.17
C ARG A 64 7.37 -10.89 9.27
N VAL A 65 7.56 -9.71 9.83
CA VAL A 65 6.61 -8.59 9.76
C VAL A 65 7.35 -7.46 9.06
N VAL A 66 6.67 -6.75 8.17
CA VAL A 66 7.20 -5.54 7.53
C VAL A 66 6.13 -4.47 7.48
N ASN A 67 6.55 -3.22 7.66
CA ASN A 67 5.71 -2.05 7.47
C ASN A 67 6.14 -1.33 6.20
N ALA A 68 5.17 -0.94 5.39
CA ALA A 68 5.43 -0.06 4.27
C ALA A 68 5.67 1.37 4.77
N VAL A 69 6.66 2.04 4.20
CA VAL A 69 7.03 3.44 4.49
C VAL A 69 6.88 4.29 3.24
N THR A 70 6.51 5.56 3.41
CA THR A 70 6.48 6.50 2.29
C THR A 70 7.89 6.77 1.79
N VAL A 71 8.02 6.96 0.47
CA VAL A 71 9.29 7.31 -0.18
C VAL A 71 9.39 8.84 -0.38
N SER A 72 8.37 9.59 0.06
CA SER A 72 8.36 11.03 -0.05
C SER A 72 9.44 11.63 0.85
N GLU A 73 10.40 12.32 0.25
CA GLU A 73 11.40 13.14 0.95
C GLU A 73 10.64 14.30 1.62
N SER A 74 10.25 14.14 2.88
CA SER A 74 10.20 15.31 3.75
C SER A 74 11.67 15.72 3.96
N ASP A 75 12.08 16.79 3.29
CA ASP A 75 13.41 17.42 3.42
C ASP A 75 13.76 17.83 4.88
N ASP A 76 12.80 17.70 5.80
CA ASP A 76 12.98 17.79 7.24
C ASP A 76 13.07 16.37 7.84
N ASP A 77 14.24 16.06 8.38
CA ASP A 77 14.60 14.88 9.18
C ASP A 77 13.86 14.85 10.55
N ASP A 78 12.70 15.51 10.63
CA ASP A 78 11.86 15.58 11.82
C ASP A 78 11.04 14.29 11.91
N THR A 79 11.68 13.24 12.42
CA THR A 79 11.07 11.95 12.78
C THR A 79 9.91 12.05 13.79
N ASP A 80 9.62 13.25 14.27
CA ASP A 80 8.58 13.57 15.25
C ASP A 80 7.27 14.03 14.59
N GLU A 81 7.21 14.20 13.26
CA GLU A 81 5.93 14.51 12.60
C GLU A 81 4.98 13.30 12.69
N THR A 82 3.78 13.54 13.23
CA THR A 82 2.73 12.55 13.35
C THR A 82 1.48 12.97 12.58
N VAL A 83 0.75 11.99 12.06
CA VAL A 83 -0.54 12.15 11.42
C VAL A 83 -1.59 11.37 12.20
N ASP A 84 -2.68 12.05 12.52
CA ASP A 84 -3.83 11.44 13.20
C ASP A 84 -4.56 10.50 12.24
N LEU A 85 -4.62 9.22 12.58
CA LEU A 85 -5.30 8.20 11.78
C LEU A 85 -6.22 7.37 12.66
N THR A 86 -7.41 7.07 12.14
CA THR A 86 -8.30 6.09 12.77
C THR A 86 -8.04 4.72 12.14
N VAL A 87 -7.69 3.74 12.97
CA VAL A 87 -7.45 2.35 12.56
C VAL A 87 -8.19 1.41 13.49
N GLY A 88 -9.15 0.65 12.95
CA GLY A 88 -9.95 -0.29 13.75
C GLY A 88 -10.70 0.41 14.90
N GLU A 89 -11.36 1.52 14.59
CA GLU A 89 -12.11 2.38 15.52
C GLU A 89 -11.26 3.11 16.59
N GLN A 90 -9.93 3.05 16.49
CA GLN A 90 -9.02 3.74 17.41
C GLN A 90 -8.31 4.88 16.69
N ALA A 91 -8.42 6.08 17.25
CA ALA A 91 -7.62 7.23 16.83
C ALA A 91 -6.20 7.10 17.39
N ILE A 92 -5.19 7.14 16.52
CA ILE A 92 -3.79 6.92 16.83
C ILE A 92 -2.95 7.93 16.06
N ASP A 93 -1.97 8.52 16.72
CA ASP A 93 -0.97 9.39 16.09
C ASP A 93 0.13 8.50 15.49
N TYR A 94 0.16 8.39 14.16
CA TYR A 94 1.17 7.60 13.46
C TYR A 94 2.32 8.48 12.99
N PRO A 95 3.59 8.02 13.10
CA PRO A 95 4.70 8.74 12.48
C PRO A 95 4.46 8.90 10.98
N ALA A 96 4.62 10.12 10.45
CA ALA A 96 4.28 10.47 9.07
C ALA A 96 4.98 9.55 8.05
N ARG A 97 6.18 9.06 8.37
CA ARG A 97 6.94 8.10 7.54
C ARG A 97 6.21 6.79 7.23
N TYR A 98 5.24 6.38 8.04
CA TYR A 98 4.44 5.17 7.79
C TYR A 98 3.10 5.46 7.10
N VAL A 99 2.79 6.74 6.89
CA VAL A 99 1.52 7.17 6.29
C VAL A 99 1.69 7.25 4.78
N LEU A 100 0.95 6.40 4.11
CA LEU A 100 1.02 6.16 2.68
C LEU A 100 -0.16 6.82 2.00
N THR A 101 0.09 7.36 0.82
CA THR A 101 -0.96 7.73 -0.13
C THR A 101 -1.59 6.47 -0.76
N ARG A 102 -2.75 6.65 -1.38
CA ARG A 102 -3.42 5.57 -2.13
C ARG A 102 -2.55 4.97 -3.24
N GLN A 103 -1.73 5.81 -3.88
CA GLN A 103 -0.82 5.39 -4.94
C GLN A 103 0.33 4.53 -4.39
N GLU A 104 0.89 4.92 -3.24
CA GLU A 104 1.95 4.15 -2.58
C GLU A 104 1.46 2.80 -2.09
N ILE A 105 0.21 2.71 -1.61
CA ILE A 105 -0.43 1.42 -1.33
C ILE A 105 -0.42 0.54 -2.57
N ALA A 106 -0.82 1.05 -3.74
CA ALA A 106 -0.81 0.23 -4.96
C ALA A 106 0.59 -0.30 -5.32
N VAL A 107 1.63 0.52 -5.14
CA VAL A 107 3.02 0.10 -5.36
C VAL A 107 3.44 -0.95 -4.33
N ALA A 108 3.12 -0.75 -3.05
CA ALA A 108 3.45 -1.72 -2.00
C ALA A 108 2.75 -3.07 -2.20
N LEU A 109 1.52 -3.08 -2.72
CA LEU A 109 0.83 -4.33 -3.07
C LEU A 109 1.53 -5.07 -4.23
N ASP A 110 2.06 -4.34 -5.22
CA ASP A 110 2.86 -4.93 -6.32
C ASP A 110 4.20 -5.51 -5.82
N ASP A 111 4.89 -4.79 -4.93
CA ASP A 111 6.10 -5.28 -4.25
C ASP A 111 5.85 -6.61 -3.52
N LEU A 112 4.75 -6.71 -2.76
CA LEU A 112 4.36 -7.94 -2.05
C LEU A 112 4.01 -9.07 -3.01
N ALA A 113 3.28 -8.77 -4.09
CA ALA A 113 2.86 -9.76 -5.08
C ALA A 113 4.04 -10.33 -5.87
N THR A 114 5.04 -9.49 -6.18
CA THR A 114 6.27 -9.89 -6.88
C THR A 114 7.34 -10.45 -5.95
N GLY A 115 7.21 -10.21 -4.63
CA GLY A 115 8.21 -10.57 -3.62
C GLY A 115 9.43 -9.64 -3.63
N HIS A 116 9.38 -8.51 -4.35
CA HIS A 116 10.43 -7.51 -4.38
C HIS A 116 10.17 -6.44 -3.33
N LEU A 117 10.84 -6.54 -2.17
CA LEU A 117 10.68 -5.62 -1.04
C LEU A 117 11.90 -4.70 -0.92
N PRO A 118 11.95 -3.56 -1.63
CA PRO A 118 13.05 -2.60 -1.56
C PRO A 118 13.17 -1.97 -0.16
N ALA A 119 14.40 -1.74 0.31
CA ALA A 119 14.66 -1.28 1.68
C ALA A 119 14.15 0.14 1.94
N GLU A 120 14.09 0.97 0.89
CA GLU A 120 13.54 2.33 0.94
C GLU A 120 12.01 2.39 1.14
N ARG A 121 11.30 1.26 0.97
CA ARG A 121 9.83 1.19 1.13
C ARG A 121 9.38 0.25 2.23
N TRP A 122 10.27 -0.59 2.76
CA TRP A 122 9.91 -1.62 3.71
C TRP A 122 10.84 -1.61 4.92
N GLU A 123 10.26 -1.40 6.09
CA GLU A 123 10.93 -1.52 7.38
C GLU A 123 10.57 -2.85 8.07
N LEU A 124 11.52 -3.44 8.79
CA LEU A 124 11.40 -4.72 9.51
C LEU A 124 11.05 -4.53 10.98
#